data_AF-A0A1G5HTJ5-F1
#
_entry.id   AF-A0A1G5HTJ5-F1
#
_cell.length_a   1.000
_cell.length_b   1.000
_cell.length_c   1.000
_cell.angle_alpha   90.00
_cell.angle_beta   90.00
_cell.angle_gamma   90.00
#
_symmetry.space_group_name_H-M   'P 1'
#
loop_
_entity.id
_entity.type
_entity.pdbx_description
1 polymer ?
#
loop_
_entity_poly.entity_id
_entity_poly.type
_entity_poly.pdbx_seq_one_letter_code
_entity_poly.pdbx_strand_id
1 'polypeptide(L)'
;MLNRILTSIKKTLKLSFASVVVISLVGLLYSLVRGQNHWNVVFNLNIIFASFIIVFGLFSFFTPINLRKTTRLVDHSNVTEVLKEEKDKKASGSIENIIWGISNIVIIGIIEVLMKTYYL
;
A
#
# COMPACT_ATOMS: atom_id res chain seq x y z
N MET A 1 14.82 19.08 -4.12
CA MET A 1 14.73 17.60 -4.07
C MET A 1 14.16 17.11 -2.74
N LEU A 2 14.72 17.51 -1.60
CA LEU A 2 14.28 17.13 -0.25
C LEU A 2 12.80 17.41 0.06
N ASN A 3 12.29 18.61 -0.29
CA ASN A 3 10.87 18.96 -0.05
C ASN A 3 9.87 18.07 -0.81
N ARG A 4 10.23 17.58 -2.00
CA ARG A 4 9.35 16.66 -2.76
C ARG A 4 9.28 15.29 -2.07
N ILE A 5 10.42 14.77 -1.64
CA ILE A 5 10.51 13.50 -0.91
C ILE A 5 9.72 13.56 0.40
N LEU A 6 9.87 14.63 1.18
CA LEU A 6 9.14 14.81 2.43
C LEU A 6 7.62 14.88 2.22
N THR A 7 7.19 15.55 1.16
CA THR A 7 5.75 15.64 0.80
C THR A 7 5.19 14.28 0.40
N SER A 8 5.94 13.49 -0.37
CA SER A 8 5.54 12.13 -0.74
C SER A 8 5.46 11.22 0.48
N ILE A 9 6.45 11.25 1.37
CA ILE A 9 6.44 10.46 2.62
C ILE A 9 5.23 10.84 3.49
N LYS A 10 4.98 12.14 3.67
CA LYS A 10 3.83 12.62 4.45
C LYS A 10 2.50 12.12 3.86
N LYS A 11 2.36 12.13 2.54
CA LYS A 11 1.16 11.63 1.85
C LYS A 11 1.00 10.12 2.08
N THR A 12 2.06 9.34 1.91
CA THR A 12 2.05 7.89 2.13
C THR A 12 1.70 7.54 3.57
N LEU A 13 2.32 8.19 4.55
CA LEU A 13 2.01 7.99 5.97
C LEU A 13 0.54 8.30 6.27
N LYS A 14 0.02 9.42 5.76
CA LYS A 14 -1.39 9.78 5.97
C LYS A 14 -2.33 8.71 5.42
N LEU A 15 -2.05 8.19 4.23
CA LEU A 15 -2.82 7.11 3.63
C LEU A 15 -2.70 5.81 4.44
N SER A 16 -1.49 5.48 4.89
CA SER A 16 -1.23 4.32 5.73
C SER A 16 -2.04 4.35 7.03
N PHE A 17 -1.97 5.46 7.78
CA PHE A 17 -2.75 5.62 9.01
C PHE A 17 -4.24 5.46 8.76
N ALA A 18 -4.78 6.12 7.72
CA ALA A 18 -6.19 5.99 7.37
C ALA A 18 -6.56 4.53 7.07
N SER A 19 -5.74 3.83 6.28
CA SER A 19 -5.99 2.42 5.93
C SER A 19 -5.93 1.52 7.16
N VAL A 20 -4.92 1.67 8.03
CA VAL A 20 -4.78 0.88 9.25
C VAL A 20 -5.98 1.07 10.17
N VAL A 21 -6.44 2.31 10.35
CA VAL A 21 -7.62 2.60 11.18
C VAL A 21 -8.87 1.93 10.60
N VAL A 22 -9.13 2.05 9.30
CA VAL A 22 -10.29 1.44 8.65
C VAL A 22 -10.27 -0.08 8.79
N ILE A 23 -9.14 -0.72 8.53
CA ILE A 23 -9.01 -2.19 8.63
C ILE A 23 -9.15 -2.63 10.08
N SER A 24 -8.62 -1.85 11.03
CA SER A 24 -8.75 -2.14 12.46
C SER A 24 -10.20 -2.07 12.91
N LEU A 25 -10.99 -1.10 12.43
CA LEU A 25 -12.42 -1.03 12.71
C LEU A 25 -13.16 -2.27 12.16
N VAL A 26 -12.86 -2.67 10.92
CA VAL A 26 -13.44 -3.88 10.32
C VAL A 26 -13.08 -5.12 11.15
N GLY A 27 -11.81 -5.26 11.56
CA GLY A 27 -11.36 -6.37 12.38
C GLY A 27 -12.00 -6.41 13.75
N LEU A 28 -12.18 -5.25 14.39
CA LEU A 28 -12.84 -5.14 15.68
C LEU A 28 -14.31 -5.54 15.58
N LEU A 29 -15.05 -5.02 14.59
CA LEU A 29 -16.44 -5.42 14.35
C LEU A 29 -16.56 -6.93 14.08
N TYR A 30 -15.67 -7.48 13.25
CA TYR A 30 -15.63 -8.91 12.97
C TYR A 30 -15.38 -9.75 14.23
N SER A 31 -14.43 -9.33 15.08
CA SER A 31 -14.13 -10.02 16.33
C SER A 31 -15.28 -9.99 17.33
N LEU A 32 -16.01 -8.88 17.42
CA LEU A 32 -17.18 -8.75 18.31
C LEU A 32 -18.28 -9.73 17.91
N VAL A 33 -18.55 -9.85 16.62
CA VAL A 33 -19.56 -10.79 16.10
C VAL A 33 -19.14 -12.25 16.31
N ARG A 34 -17.84 -12.55 16.23
CA ARG A 34 -17.31 -13.91 16.34
C ARG A 34 -16.87 -14.33 17.75
N GLY A 35 -16.90 -13.43 18.74
CA GLY A 35 -16.45 -13.69 20.11
C GLY A 35 -14.96 -14.07 20.19
N GLN A 36 -14.13 -13.58 19.27
CA GLN A 36 -12.70 -13.90 19.21
C GLN A 36 -11.86 -12.87 19.97
N ASN A 37 -10.56 -13.15 20.13
CA ASN A 37 -9.63 -12.16 20.65
C ASN A 37 -9.52 -10.96 19.69
N HIS A 38 -10.13 -9.85 20.10
CA HIS A 38 -10.23 -8.60 19.35
C HIS A 38 -8.89 -8.14 18.77
N TRP A 39 -7.85 -8.09 19.60
CA TRP A 39 -6.54 -7.58 19.20
C TRP A 39 -5.86 -8.48 18.18
N ASN A 40 -5.92 -9.80 18.40
CA ASN A 40 -5.31 -10.75 17.47
C ASN A 40 -5.95 -10.68 16.08
N VAL A 41 -7.29 -10.55 16.02
CA VAL A 41 -8.01 -10.38 14.76
C VAL A 41 -7.63 -9.08 14.06
N VAL A 42 -7.58 -7.96 14.80
CA VAL A 42 -7.22 -6.64 14.26
C VAL A 42 -5.80 -6.66 13.67
N PHE A 43 -4.82 -7.18 14.41
CA PHE A 43 -3.44 -7.24 13.94
C PHE A 43 -3.30 -8.15 12.70
N ASN A 44 -3.88 -9.35 12.74
CA ASN A 44 -3.80 -10.28 11.60
C ASN A 44 -4.44 -9.70 10.34
N LEU A 45 -5.60 -9.05 10.44
CA LEU A 45 -6.25 -8.45 9.25
C LEU A 45 -5.43 -7.31 8.66
N ASN A 46 -4.83 -6.46 9.50
CA ASN A 46 -3.95 -5.40 9.04
C ASN A 46 -2.71 -5.96 8.33
N ILE A 47 -2.10 -7.03 8.88
CA ILE A 47 -0.95 -7.70 8.27
C ILE A 47 -1.34 -8.31 6.92
N ILE A 48 -2.45 -9.06 6.86
CA ILE A 48 -2.94 -9.69 5.61
C ILE A 48 -3.17 -8.63 4.54
N PHE A 49 -3.82 -7.51 4.88
CA PHE A 49 -4.07 -6.44 3.94
C PHE A 49 -2.79 -5.77 3.46
N ALA A 50 -1.85 -5.50 4.37
CA ALA A 50 -0.56 -4.92 4.01
C ALA A 50 0.26 -5.86 3.11
N SER A 51 0.26 -7.17 3.39
CA SER A 51 0.87 -8.17 2.51
C SER A 51 0.24 -8.18 1.13
N PHE A 52 -1.09 -8.08 1.03
CA PHE A 52 -1.79 -8.00 -0.26
C PHE A 52 -1.35 -6.78 -1.08
N ILE A 53 -1.20 -5.61 -0.45
CA ILE A 53 -0.70 -4.40 -1.11
C ILE A 53 0.72 -4.61 -1.65
N ILE A 54 1.62 -5.21 -0.86
CA ILE A 54 3.01 -5.47 -1.28
C ILE A 54 3.03 -6.42 -2.47
N VAL A 55 2.29 -7.51 -2.39
CA VAL A 55 2.16 -8.50 -3.46
C VAL A 55 1.60 -7.84 -4.72
N PHE A 56 0.55 -7.02 -4.59
CA PHE A 56 -0.01 -6.27 -5.72
C PHE A 56 1.02 -5.33 -6.37
N GLY A 57 1.81 -4.62 -5.57
CA GLY A 57 2.91 -3.78 -6.07
C GLY A 57 3.99 -4.58 -6.80
N LEU A 58 4.36 -5.76 -6.29
CA LEU A 58 5.32 -6.66 -6.93
C LEU A 58 4.79 -7.21 -8.26
N PHE A 59 3.56 -7.74 -8.27
CA PHE A 59 2.91 -8.23 -9.50
C PHE A 59 2.75 -7.11 -10.54
N SER A 60 2.50 -5.88 -10.09
CA SER A 60 2.43 -4.71 -10.97
C SER A 60 3.74 -4.45 -11.72
N PHE A 61 4.91 -4.96 -11.31
CA PHE A 61 6.11 -4.89 -12.17
C PHE A 61 6.03 -5.83 -13.37
N PHE A 62 5.49 -7.04 -13.18
CA PHE A 62 5.49 -8.09 -14.18
C PHE A 62 4.35 -7.99 -15.21
N THR A 63 3.32 -7.19 -14.93
CA THR A 63 2.21 -7.00 -15.88
C THR A 63 2.66 -6.33 -17.19
N PRO A 64 2.19 -6.76 -18.37
CA PRO A 64 2.56 -6.10 -19.62
C PRO A 64 1.97 -4.68 -19.70
N ILE A 65 2.71 -3.73 -20.28
CA ILE A 65 2.23 -2.38 -20.55
C ILE A 65 1.28 -2.42 -21.74
N ASN A 66 0.05 -1.93 -21.57
CA ASN A 66 -0.93 -1.87 -22.64
C ASN A 66 -1.07 -0.43 -23.16
N LEU A 67 -0.38 -0.15 -24.27
CA LEU A 67 -0.39 1.16 -24.92
C LEU A 67 -1.76 1.57 -25.47
N ARG A 68 -2.72 0.65 -25.64
CA ARG A 68 -4.09 1.03 -26.06
C ARG A 68 -4.88 1.70 -24.92
N LYS A 69 -4.44 1.53 -23.68
CA LYS A 69 -5.09 2.13 -22.50
C LYS A 69 -4.48 3.48 -22.10
N THR A 70 -3.43 3.93 -22.78
CA THR A 70 -2.87 5.26 -22.52
C THR A 70 -3.79 6.34 -23.08
N THR A 71 -3.87 7.47 -22.40
CA THR A 71 -4.63 8.64 -22.85
C THR A 71 -3.86 9.46 -23.90
N ARG A 72 -2.60 9.11 -24.18
CA ARG A 72 -1.74 9.78 -25.17
C ARG A 72 -1.93 9.13 -26.54
N LEU A 73 -1.99 9.93 -27.60
CA LEU A 73 -2.02 9.44 -28.98
C LEU A 73 -0.70 8.71 -29.27
N VAL A 74 -0.77 7.42 -29.60
CA VAL A 74 0.39 6.58 -29.90
C VAL A 74 0.50 6.42 -31.41
N ASP A 75 1.63 6.84 -31.97
CA ASP A 75 1.99 6.66 -33.36
C ASP A 75 3.37 5.99 -33.48
N HIS A 76 3.82 5.71 -34.71
CA HIS A 76 5.10 5.03 -34.93
C HIS A 76 6.32 5.88 -34.55
N SER A 77 6.20 7.21 -34.60
CA SER A 77 7.28 8.15 -34.27
C SER A 77 7.48 8.33 -32.76
N ASN A 78 6.42 8.16 -31.96
CA ASN A 78 6.44 8.44 -30.52
C ASN A 78 6.32 7.18 -29.64
N VAL A 79 6.08 6.00 -30.23
CA VAL A 79 5.81 4.75 -29.48
C VAL A 79 6.87 4.43 -28.42
N THR A 80 8.15 4.70 -28.70
CA THR A 80 9.26 4.44 -27.78
C THR A 80 9.24 5.40 -26.59
N GLU A 81 8.92 6.66 -26.81
CA GLU A 81 8.80 7.68 -25.77
C GLU A 81 7.59 7.37 -24.87
N VAL A 82 6.43 7.09 -25.46
CA VAL A 82 5.22 6.76 -24.71
C VAL A 82 5.41 5.47 -23.91
N LEU A 83 6.05 4.44 -24.48
CA LEU A 83 6.35 3.20 -23.77
C LEU A 83 7.28 3.44 -22.57
N LYS A 84 8.30 4.29 -22.73
CA LYS A 84 9.21 4.65 -21.64
C LYS A 84 8.47 5.38 -20.51
N GLU A 85 7.66 6.38 -20.85
CA GLU A 85 6.88 7.11 -19.85
C GLU A 85 5.88 6.22 -19.11
N GLU A 86 5.17 5.33 -19.82
CA GLU A 86 4.25 4.39 -19.18
C GLU A 86 5.00 3.40 -18.28
N LYS A 87 6.19 2.96 -18.68
CA LYS A 87 7.05 2.12 -17.85
C LYS A 87 7.48 2.84 -16.58
N ASP A 88 7.90 4.10 -16.69
CA ASP A 88 8.34 4.92 -15.55
C ASP A 88 7.18 5.21 -14.59
N LYS A 89 5.99 5.57 -15.12
CA LYS A 89 4.77 5.74 -14.32
C LYS A 89 4.38 4.46 -13.59
N LYS A 90 4.40 3.33 -14.30
CA LYS A 90 4.09 2.03 -13.74
C LYS A 90 5.07 1.63 -12.64
N ALA A 91 6.37 1.84 -12.86
CA ALA A 91 7.39 1.59 -11.85
C ALA A 91 7.17 2.46 -10.61
N SER A 92 6.89 3.76 -10.78
CA SER A 92 6.59 4.67 -9.67
C SER A 92 5.38 4.20 -8.87
N GLY A 93 4.27 3.86 -9.53
CA GLY A 93 3.07 3.36 -8.87
C GLY A 93 3.28 2.02 -8.15
N SER A 94 4.04 1.09 -8.74
CA SER A 94 4.41 -0.17 -8.09
C SER A 94 5.25 0.05 -6.82
N ILE A 95 6.23 0.96 -6.88
CA ILE A 95 7.05 1.32 -5.71
C ILE A 95 6.19 1.98 -4.64
N GLU A 96 5.30 2.91 -5.00
CA GLU A 96 4.38 3.55 -4.06
C GLU A 96 3.51 2.53 -3.33
N ASN A 97 2.96 1.54 -4.03
CA ASN A 97 2.20 0.45 -3.41
C ASN A 97 3.05 -0.34 -2.42
N ILE A 98 4.27 -0.74 -2.80
CA ILE A 98 5.16 -1.48 -1.91
C ILE A 98 5.48 -0.67 -0.66
N ILE A 99 5.85 0.61 -0.81
CA ILE A 99 6.13 1.50 0.32
C ILE A 99 4.89 1.66 1.20
N TRP A 100 3.70 1.79 0.61
CA TRP A 100 2.45 1.88 1.34
C TRP A 100 2.17 0.62 2.19
N GLY A 101 2.35 -0.56 1.61
CA GLY A 101 2.20 -1.83 2.31
C GLY A 101 3.25 -2.00 3.43
N ILE A 102 4.52 -1.69 3.18
CA ILE A 102 5.57 -1.72 4.21
C ILE A 102 5.25 -0.75 5.35
N SER A 103 4.81 0.47 5.02
CA SER A 103 4.43 1.47 6.01
C SER A 103 3.28 0.99 6.89
N ASN A 104 2.31 0.27 6.33
CA ASN A 104 1.23 -0.34 7.13
C ASN A 104 1.77 -1.40 8.11
N ILE A 105 2.69 -2.27 7.67
CA ILE A 105 3.33 -3.28 8.53
C ILE A 105 4.10 -2.61 9.67
N VAL A 106 4.87 -1.57 9.38
CA VAL A 106 5.65 -0.86 10.40
C VAL A 106 4.73 -0.20 11.42
N ILE A 107 3.68 0.51 10.98
CA ILE A 107 2.72 1.17 11.88
C ILE A 107 2.03 0.14 12.77
N ILE A 108 1.49 -0.95 12.19
CA ILE A 108 0.77 -1.94 12.99
C ILE A 108 1.71 -2.70 13.92
N GLY A 109 2.94 -3.00 13.49
CA GLY A 109 3.95 -3.67 14.32
C GLY A 109 4.38 -2.81 15.50
N ILE A 110 4.57 -1.50 15.31
CA ILE A 110 4.84 -0.57 16.42
C ILE A 110 3.68 -0.57 17.42
N ILE A 111 2.43 -0.52 16.93
CA ILE A 111 1.23 -0.55 17.80
C ILE A 111 1.16 -1.86 18.57
N GLU A 112 1.41 -3.00 17.92
CA GLU A 112 1.40 -4.32 18.57
C GLU A 112 2.44 -4.42 19.68
N VAL A 113 3.68 -3.98 19.43
CA VAL A 113 4.75 -3.96 20.44
C VAL A 113 4.36 -3.08 21.62
N LEU A 114 3.91 -1.86 21.37
CA LEU A 114 3.48 -0.94 22.43
C LEU A 114 2.35 -1.55 23.26
N MET A 115 1.33 -2.12 22.61
CA MET A 115 0.22 -2.76 23.31
C MET A 115 0.70 -3.93 24.19
N LYS A 116 1.60 -4.79 23.69
CA LYS A 116 2.17 -5.88 24.47
C LYS A 116 3.05 -5.41 25.64
N THR A 117 3.70 -4.26 25.52
CA THR A 117 4.53 -3.70 26.60
C THR A 117 3.70 -3.03 27.69
N TYR A 118 2.53 -2.45 27.36
CA TYR A 118 1.72 -1.68 28.32
C TYR A 118 0.51 -2.43 28.89
N TYR A 119 -0.02 -3.45 28.19
CA TYR A 119 -1.26 -4.14 28.57
C TYR A 119 -1.08 -5.64 28.92
N LEU A 120 0.15 -6.15 28.85
CA LEU A 120 0.54 -7.52 29.18
C LEU A 120 1.66 -7.49 30.22
#